data_AF-A0A7M3YDB4-F1
#
_entry.id   AF-A0A7M3YDB4-F1
#
_cell.length_a   1.000
_cell.length_b   1.000
_cell.length_c   1.000
_cell.angle_alpha   90.00
_cell.angle_beta   90.00
_cell.angle_gamma   90.00
#
_symmetry.space_group_name_H-M   'P 1'
#
loop_
_entity.id
_entity.type
_entity.pdbx_description
1 polymer ?
#
loop_
_entity_poly.entity_id
_entity_poly.type
_entity_poly.pdbx_seq_one_letter_code
_entity_poly.pdbx_strand_id
1 'polypeptide(L)' 'KDEEALKRLQQVAREGGNVFEELMETTKVASLGQITDALFAVGGQYRRNM' A
#
# COMPACT_ATOMS: atom_id res chain seq x y z
N LYS A 1 -12.19 1.20 8.52
CA LYS A 1 -12.55 0.48 7.27
C LYS A 1 -11.37 0.55 6.30
N ASP A 2 -10.92 1.77 6.06
CA ASP A 2 -9.57 2.12 5.60
C ASP A 2 -8.43 1.36 6.30
N GLU A 3 -8.37 1.31 7.64
CA GLU A 3 -7.24 0.66 8.34
C GLU A 3 -7.05 -0.83 7.99
N GLU A 4 -8.14 -1.58 7.85
CA GLU A 4 -8.09 -3.00 7.47
C GLU A 4 -7.65 -3.17 6.01
N ALA A 5 -8.14 -2.31 5.11
CA ALA A 5 -7.74 -2.33 3.71
C ALA A 5 -6.24 -1.97 3.54
N LEU A 6 -5.75 -0.97 4.28
CA LEU A 6 -4.34 -0.60 4.27
C LEU A 6 -3.46 -1.72 4.83
N LYS A 7 -3.90 -2.43 5.89
CA LYS A 7 -3.17 -3.60 6.42
C LYS A 7 -3.11 -4.75 5.41
N ARG A 8 -4.21 -5.03 4.70
CA ARG A 8 -4.21 -6.05 3.63
C ARG A 8 -3.29 -5.65 2.48
N LEU A 9 -3.36 -4.40 2.02
CA LEU A 9 -2.46 -3.88 0.98
C LEU A 9 -0.98 -4.04 1.38
N GLN A 10 -0.65 -3.73 2.64
CA GLN A 10 0.69 -3.94 3.19
C GLN A 10 1.10 -5.42 3.21
N GLN A 11 0.18 -6.31 3.58
CA GLN A 11 0.42 -7.74 3.61
C GLN A 11 0.67 -8.30 2.20
N VAL A 12 -0.22 -8.00 1.25
CA VAL A 12 -0.08 -8.42 -0.16
C VAL A 12 1.24 -7.92 -0.75
N ALA A 13 1.63 -6.67 -0.46
CA ALA A 13 2.90 -6.11 -0.90
C ALA A 13 4.12 -6.83 -0.29
N ARG A 14 4.06 -7.22 0.99
CA ARG A 14 5.15 -7.98 1.65
C ARG A 14 5.26 -9.42 1.15
N GLU A 15 4.13 -10.04 0.86
CA GLU A 15 4.05 -11.42 0.37
C GLU A 15 4.35 -11.54 -1.13
N GLY A 16 4.53 -10.41 -1.83
CA GLY A 16 4.77 -10.38 -3.28
C GLY A 16 3.54 -10.78 -4.10
N GLY A 17 2.34 -10.63 -3.53
CA GLY A 17 1.08 -10.88 -4.22
C GLY A 17 0.71 -9.78 -5.21
N ASN A 18 -0.50 -9.87 -5.77
CA ASN A 18 -0.99 -8.88 -6.73
C ASN A 18 -1.38 -7.57 -6.04
N VAL A 19 -0.40 -6.67 -5.88
CA VAL A 19 -0.60 -5.36 -5.22
C VAL A 19 -1.61 -4.50 -5.96
N PHE A 20 -1.67 -4.57 -7.30
CA PHE A 20 -2.59 -3.75 -8.08
C PHE A 20 -4.05 -4.14 -7.82
N GLU A 21 -4.34 -5.43 -7.67
CA GLU A 21 -5.68 -5.92 -7.35
C GLU A 21 -6.15 -5.42 -5.97
N GLU A 22 -5.33 -5.56 -4.93
CA GLU A 22 -5.69 -5.05 -3.59
C GLU A 22 -5.74 -3.51 -3.57
N LEU A 23 -4.96 -2.82 -4.41
CA LEU A 23 -5.02 -1.38 -4.55
C LEU A 23 -6.39 -0.91 -5.10
N MET A 24 -6.99 -1.64 -6.04
CA MET A 24 -8.32 -1.33 -6.56
C MET A 24 -9.40 -1.38 -5.47
N GLU A 25 -9.26 -2.29 -4.50
CA GLU A 25 -10.17 -2.35 -3.34
C GLU A 25 -9.86 -1.27 -2.31
N THR A 26 -8.58 -1.01 -2.05
CA THR A 26 -8.14 -0.04 -1.03
C THR A 26 -8.52 1.40 -1.39
N THR A 27 -8.45 1.76 -2.67
CA THR A 27 -8.83 3.10 -3.18
C THR A 27 -10.31 3.46 -2.98
N LYS A 28 -11.19 2.49 -2.72
CA LYS A 28 -12.61 2.73 -2.43
C LYS A 28 -12.83 3.34 -1.04
N VAL A 29 -11.87 3.15 -0.12
CA VAL A 29 -12.03 3.48 1.30
C VAL A 29 -10.89 4.32 1.88
N ALA A 30 -9.73 4.38 1.23
CA ALA A 30 -8.57 5.14 1.68
C ALA A 30 -8.15 6.19 0.67
N SER A 31 -7.62 7.30 1.17
CA SER A 31 -7.05 8.37 0.34
C SER A 31 -5.69 7.97 -0.26
N LEU A 32 -5.30 8.67 -1.33
CA LEU A 32 -3.99 8.47 -1.97
C LEU A 32 -2.82 8.64 -0.99
N GLY A 33 -2.91 9.60 -0.07
CA GLY A 33 -1.88 9.84 0.95
C GLY A 33 -1.75 8.65 1.90
N GLN A 34 -2.86 8.17 2.47
CA GLN A 34 -2.87 6.98 3.33
C GLN A 34 -2.29 5.74 2.64
N ILE A 35 -2.63 5.54 1.36
CA ILE A 35 -2.10 4.43 0.56
C ILE A 35 -0.59 4.57 0.36
N THR A 36 -0.12 5.78 0.03
CA THR A 36 1.30 6.07 -0.20
C THR A 36 2.11 5.80 1.07
N ASP A 37 1.66 6.31 2.22
CA ASP A 37 2.31 6.10 3.51
C ASP A 37 2.34 4.62 3.89
N ALA A 38 1.23 3.90 3.66
CA ALA A 38 1.16 2.46 3.94
C ALA A 38 2.14 1.65 3.08
N LEU A 39 2.28 1.97 1.79
CA LEU A 39 3.21 1.29 0.89
C LEU A 39 4.68 1.65 1.19
N PHE A 40 4.97 2.90 1.56
CA PHE A 40 6.31 3.30 1.99
C PHE A 40 6.77 2.57 3.27
N ALA A 41 5.85 2.23 4.18
CA ALA A 41 6.18 1.47 5.38
C ALA A 41 6.57 0.00 5.11
N VAL A 42 6.33 -0.53 3.91
CA VAL A 42 6.63 -1.94 3.57
C VAL A 42 7.59 -2.13 2.40
N GLY A 43 7.55 -1.25 1.39
CA GLY A 43 8.43 -1.30 0.23
C GLY A 43 9.63 -0.36 0.32
N GLY A 44 9.66 0.52 1.33
CA GLY A 44 10.61 1.62 1.41
C GLY A 44 10.29 2.73 0.42
N GLN A 45 10.88 3.90 0.65
CA GLN A 45 10.79 5.03 -0.29
C GLN A 45 11.87 4.90 -1.35
N TYR A 46 11.55 5.35 -2.57
CA TYR A 46 12.56 5.48 -3.60
C TYR A 46 13.68 6.40 -3.10
N ARG A 47 14.89 5.85 -2.98
CA ARG A 47 16.08 6.62 -2.66
C ARG A 47 16.72 7.05 -3.98
N ARG A 48 16.65 8.34 -4.28
CA ARG A 48 17.47 8.92 -5.35
C ARG A 48 18.94 8.80 -4.92
N ASN A 49 19.73 8.07 -5.68
CA ASN A 49 21.19 8.16 -5.55
C ASN A 49 21.60 9.60 -5.88
N MET A 50 22.41 10.20 -5.00
CA MET A 50 23.30 11.31 -5.36
C MET A 50 24.59 10.72 -5.94
#